data_AF-A0AAF0UCP6-F1
#
_entry.id   AF-A0AAF0UCP6-F1
#
_cell.length_a   1.000
_cell.length_b   1.000
_cell.length_c   1.000
_cell.angle_alpha   90.00
_cell.angle_beta   90.00
_cell.angle_gamma   90.00
#
_symmetry.space_group_name_H-M   'P 1'
#
loop_
_entity.id
_entity.type
_entity.pdbx_description
1 polymer ?
#
loop_
_entity_poly.entity_id
_entity_poly.type
_entity_poly.pdbx_seq_one_letter_code
_entity_poly.pdbx_strand_id
1 'polypeptide(L)' 'MYRSSSVCNYPLNNLDFGWGKPSRVTIPVYGTANTCMFMDNLTGDGIEVIIVLPEKDATQFENSKDLIQFSSPIINLN' A
#
# COMPACT_ATOMS: atom_id res chain seq x y z
N MET A 1 8.27 16.20 7.73
CA MET A 1 7.05 15.69 8.39
C MET A 1 6.69 14.38 7.73
N TYR A 2 6.46 13.33 8.50
CA TYR A 2 5.95 12.05 8.00
C TYR A 2 4.45 11.96 8.27
N ARG A 3 3.70 11.40 7.34
CA ARG A 3 2.24 11.25 7.42
C ARG A 3 1.88 9.78 7.23
N SER A 4 0.94 9.32 8.03
CA SER A 4 0.37 7.98 7.89
C SER A 4 -1.15 8.04 7.99
N SER A 5 -1.80 7.26 7.14
CA SER A 5 -3.25 7.01 7.21
C SER A 5 -3.52 5.55 6.89
N SER A 6 -4.60 5.01 7.45
CA SER A 6 -5.01 3.63 7.21
C SER A 6 -6.46 3.58 6.76
N VAL A 7 -6.72 2.72 5.79
CA VAL A 7 -8.07 2.29 5.38
C VAL A 7 -8.25 0.78 5.63
N CYS A 8 -7.44 0.20 6.51
CA CYS A 8 -7.60 -1.20 6.92
C CYS A 8 -8.97 -1.41 7.57
N ASN A 9 -9.55 -2.58 7.37
CA ASN A 9 -10.89 -2.98 7.81
C ASN A 9 -12.06 -2.19 7.20
N TYR A 10 -11.80 -1.31 6.22
CA TYR A 10 -12.88 -0.78 5.41
C TYR A 10 -13.34 -1.85 4.42
N PRO A 11 -14.64 -1.90 4.06
CA PRO A 11 -15.18 -2.98 3.23
C PRO A 11 -14.77 -2.89 1.74
N LEU A 12 -13.69 -2.18 1.40
CA LEU A 12 -13.31 -1.83 0.03
C LEU A 12 -13.11 -3.07 -0.86
N ASN A 13 -12.40 -4.09 -0.37
CA ASN A 13 -12.17 -5.35 -1.10
C ASN A 13 -13.45 -6.19 -1.26
N ASN A 14 -14.51 -5.87 -0.52
CA ASN A 14 -15.80 -6.58 -0.54
C ASN A 14 -16.93 -5.78 -1.20
N LEU A 15 -16.66 -4.57 -1.70
CA LEU A 15 -17.65 -3.75 -2.39
C LEU A 15 -18.12 -4.45 -3.67
N ASP A 16 -19.43 -4.60 -3.84
CA ASP A 16 -20.06 -5.14 -5.04
C ASP A 16 -21.25 -4.25 -5.41
N PHE A 17 -21.20 -3.66 -6.60
CA PHE A 17 -22.24 -2.77 -7.12
C PHE A 17 -23.27 -3.51 -7.99
N GLY A 18 -23.18 -4.85 -8.10
CA GLY A 18 -24.05 -5.70 -8.92
C GLY A 18 -23.36 -6.35 -10.12
N TRP A 19 -22.07 -6.09 -10.32
CA TRP A 19 -21.25 -6.67 -11.40
C TRP A 19 -19.99 -7.40 -10.90
N GLY A 20 -19.93 -7.67 -9.59
CA GLY A 20 -18.82 -8.38 -8.97
C GLY A 20 -17.90 -7.45 -8.18
N LYS A 21 -17.05 -8.10 -7.37
CA LYS A 21 -16.07 -7.48 -6.48
C LYS A 21 -14.86 -6.94 -7.25
N PRO A 22 -14.13 -5.95 -6.71
CA PRO A 22 -12.89 -5.48 -7.31
C PRO A 22 -11.85 -6.60 -7.38
N SER A 23 -11.15 -6.69 -8.50
CA SER A 23 -9.94 -7.50 -8.59
C SER A 23 -8.78 -6.92 -7.78
N ARG A 24 -8.82 -5.60 -7.51
CA ARG A 24 -7.85 -4.87 -6.70
C ARG A 24 -8.42 -3.54 -6.21
N VAL A 25 -8.01 -3.11 -5.02
CA VAL A 25 -8.23 -1.77 -4.48
C VAL A 25 -6.88 -1.07 -4.34
N THR A 26 -6.82 0.23 -4.68
CA THR A 26 -5.63 1.05 -4.44
C THR A 26 -6.04 2.49 -4.16
N ILE A 27 -5.16 3.25 -3.51
CA ILE A 27 -5.35 4.68 -3.26
C ILE A 27 -4.36 5.45 -4.14
N PRO A 28 -4.83 6.37 -5.00
CA PRO A 28 -3.93 7.25 -5.72
C PRO A 28 -3.21 8.16 -4.74
N VAL A 29 -1.88 8.17 -4.78
CA VAL A 29 -1.07 9.02 -3.91
C VAL A 29 -0.59 10.24 -4.69
N TYR A 30 -1.06 11.42 -4.32
CA TYR A 30 -0.73 12.67 -4.99
C TYR A 30 0.35 13.44 -4.23
N GLY A 31 1.55 13.53 -4.81
CA GLY A 31 2.54 14.60 -4.61
C GLY A 31 3.08 14.88 -3.20
N THR A 32 2.71 14.08 -2.20
CA THR A 32 3.09 14.30 -0.80
C THR A 32 4.14 13.27 -0.39
N ALA A 33 5.41 13.62 -0.58
CA ALA A 33 6.53 12.83 -0.06
C ALA A 33 6.42 12.64 1.45
N ASN A 34 7.01 11.55 1.94
CA ASN A 34 6.96 11.09 3.33
C ASN A 34 5.55 10.65 3.78
N THR A 35 4.82 9.98 2.89
CA THR A 35 3.46 9.47 3.15
C THR A 35 3.45 7.95 3.14
N CYS A 36 2.78 7.35 4.12
CA CYS A 36 2.51 5.93 4.20
C CYS A 36 0.99 5.68 4.25
N MET A 37 0.46 4.88 3.33
CA MET A 37 -0.95 4.48 3.28
C MET A 37 -1.07 2.98 3.50
N PHE A 38 -1.83 2.57 4.51
CA PHE A 38 -2.06 1.17 4.86
C PHE A 38 -3.43 0.71 4.35
N MET A 39 -3.47 -0.46 3.70
CA MET A 39 -4.68 -1.06 3.13
C MET A 39 -4.68 -2.56 3.42
N ASP A 40 -5.86 -3.18 3.50
CA ASP A 40 -5.93 -4.65 3.54
C ASP A 40 -5.53 -5.21 2.18
N ASN A 41 -4.81 -6.33 2.18
CA ASN A 41 -4.58 -7.09 0.95
C ASN A 41 -5.90 -7.70 0.44
N LEU A 42 -5.90 -8.18 -0.81
CA LEU A 42 -7.10 -8.71 -1.44
C LEU A 42 -7.74 -9.88 -0.67
N THR A 43 -6.92 -10.71 -0.02
CA THR A 43 -7.35 -11.87 0.78
C THR A 43 -7.87 -11.50 2.17
N GLY A 44 -7.58 -10.29 2.66
CA GLY A 44 -7.97 -9.80 3.99
C GLY A 44 -7.18 -10.40 5.15
N ASP A 45 -6.10 -11.14 4.88
CA ASP A 45 -5.23 -11.79 5.88
C ASP A 45 -3.89 -11.07 6.07
N GLY A 46 -3.69 -9.94 5.37
CA GLY A 46 -2.47 -9.14 5.44
C GLY A 46 -2.70 -7.68 5.06
N ILE A 47 -1.61 -6.91 5.05
CA ILE A 47 -1.63 -5.47 4.80
C ILE A 47 -0.72 -5.16 3.61
N GLU A 48 -1.23 -4.35 2.68
CA GLU A 48 -0.44 -3.66 1.66
C GLU A 48 -0.15 -2.23 2.12
N VAL A 49 1.07 -1.75 1.88
CA VAL A 49 1.49 -0.40 2.25
C VAL A 49 2.00 0.32 1.02
N ILE A 50 1.40 1.47 0.70
CA ILE A 50 1.92 2.39 -0.30
C ILE A 50 2.76 3.44 0.40
N ILE A 51 4.03 3.55 -0.02
CA ILE A 51 5.00 4.45 0.59
C ILE A 51 5.49 5.41 -0.48
N VAL A 52 5.35 6.71 -0.22
CA VAL A 52 5.85 7.78 -1.11
C VAL A 52 7.01 8.46 -0.43
N LEU A 53 8.20 8.28 -1.00
CA LEU A 53 9.45 8.86 -0.52
C LEU A 53 10.11 9.69 -1.63
N PRO A 54 10.95 10.68 -1.27
CA PRO A 54 11.91 11.23 -2.21
C PRO A 54 12.79 10.12 -2.80
N GLU A 55 13.17 10.23 -4.07
CA GLU A 55 13.96 9.22 -4.78
C GLU A 55 15.23 8.79 -4.03
N LYS A 56 15.95 9.76 -3.46
CA LYS A 56 17.15 9.50 -2.65
C LYS A 56 16.92 8.60 -1.43
N ASP A 57 15.71 8.62 -0.87
CA ASP A 57 15.35 7.88 0.34
C ASP A 57 14.70 6.52 -0.04
N ALA A 58 14.04 6.45 -1.20
CA ALA A 58 13.44 5.22 -1.73
C ALA A 58 14.48 4.11 -1.95
N THR A 59 15.63 4.43 -2.54
CA THR A 59 16.71 3.45 -2.75
C THR A 59 17.24 2.86 -1.44
N GLN A 60 17.38 3.69 -0.40
CA GLN A 60 17.81 3.20 0.92
C GLN A 60 16.72 2.33 1.56
N PHE A 61 15.46 2.73 1.39
CA PHE A 61 14.30 2.01 1.92
C PHE A 61 14.17 0.62 1.31
N GLU A 62 14.27 0.51 -0.02
CA GLU A 62 14.17 -0.76 -0.77
C GLU A 62 15.26 -1.77 -0.40
N ASN A 63 16.44 -1.30 -0.01
CA ASN A 63 17.58 -2.15 0.35
C ASN A 63 17.71 -2.42 1.87
N SER A 64 16.76 -1.95 2.68
CA SER A 64 16.80 -2.12 4.14
C SER A 64 16.53 -3.56 4.55
N LYS A 65 17.52 -4.23 5.16
CA LYS A 65 17.41 -5.62 5.63
C LYS A 65 16.28 -5.81 6.65
N ASP A 66 16.12 -4.85 7.55
CA ASP A 66 15.10 -4.89 8.60
C ASP A 66 13.68 -4.84 8.00
N LEU A 67 13.50 -4.12 6.88
CA LEU A 67 12.21 -4.04 6.19
C LEU A 67 11.97 -5.26 5.31
N ILE A 68 12.98 -5.72 4.57
CA ILE A 68 12.89 -6.89 3.70
C ILE A 68 12.54 -8.16 4.49
N GLN A 69 12.92 -8.24 5.77
CA GLN A 69 12.54 -9.36 6.63
C GLN A 69 11.01 -9.48 6.84
N PHE A 70 10.27 -8.38 6.78
CA PHE A 70 8.83 -8.34 7.09
C PHE A 70 7.97 -7.88 5.91
N SER A 71 8.56 -7.61 4.76
CA SER A 71 7.85 -7.08 3.60
C SER A 71 8.31 -7.74 2.31
N SER A 72 7.48 -7.62 1.29
CA SER A 72 7.82 -8.03 -0.06
C SER A 72 7.31 -6.97 -1.03
N PRO A 73 8.13 -6.53 -2.00
CA PRO A 73 7.67 -5.58 -3.01
C PRO A 73 6.49 -6.16 -3.79
N ILE A 74 5.48 -5.32 -4.07
CA ILE A 74 4.38 -5.72 -4.94
C ILE A 74 4.85 -5.54 -6.39
N ILE A 75 5.24 -6.65 -7.02
CA ILE A 75 5.96 -6.66 -8.31
C ILE A 75 5.06 -6.40 -9.53
N ASN A 76 3.74 -6.29 -9.36
CA ASN A 76 2.77 -6.08 -10.44
C ASN A 76 1.77 -4.98 -10.06
N LEU A 77 2.16 -3.72 -10.27
CA LEU A 77 1.26 -2.55 -10.14
C LEU A 77 0.46 -2.26 -11.43
N ASN A 78 0.64 -3.09 -12.46
CA ASN A 78 0.04 -2.92 -13.79
C ASN A 78 -1.34 -3.56 -13.89
#